data_AF-A0A3M7MTY0-F1
#
_entry.id   AF-A0A3M7MTY0-F1
#
_cell.length_a   1.000
_cell.length_b   1.000
_cell.length_c   1.000
_cell.angle_alpha   90.00
_cell.angle_beta   90.00
_cell.angle_gamma   90.00
#
_symmetry.space_group_name_H-M   'P 1'
#
loop_
_entity.id
_entity.type
_entity.pdbx_description
1 polymer ?
#
loop_
_entity_poly.entity_id
_entity_poly.type
_entity_poly.pdbx_seq_one_letter_code
_entity_poly.pdbx_strand_id
1 'polypeptide(L)'
;MILLQESYCDAFVHESYDKPETVPQPYIDSAGLANLLKALPPKVVCDALLQAFVIGVRPVLPLVHMPTFQTDYNNFWQWARNSDIALPDPKLFSDPTFLCLLFSILYCGAKTATASMWATSALHGMKKETIIDKMMLASSTSLRLCKHSQYPTISTLVALLLAHGCSGQGGEPVEDLGFISTAVRIAQIMGLHRDGALFGFDTRTCEMRRRVWWYIVSIDVSTSRLHGTQTCCGPIYGSRRDVRMVSKIRDEDLSERGADLLSPLPTPPSGTISVAMLLLIGRFEAAKFEHYLINYLHNAHALGQPQFNELTCAARKVMVQIESLISIIPVQGFPEKGFIPARLANASPTTHEGLYGDHTSQPTVLSSWARIMLTMIKSEIAILVHHPFLGRADSIDKQQQKRWNRYVDLHLG
;
A
#
# COMPACT_ATOMS: atom_id res chain seq x y z
N MET A 1 -13.55 17.52 -17.94
CA MET A 1 -14.74 17.13 -17.14
C MET A 1 -14.32 16.49 -15.80
N ILE A 2 -13.38 17.11 -15.08
CA ILE A 2 -12.96 16.79 -13.69
C ILE A 2 -12.95 18.08 -12.83
N LEU A 3 -13.52 19.16 -13.36
CA LEU A 3 -13.78 20.39 -12.62
C LEU A 3 -15.28 20.57 -12.61
N LEU A 4 -15.93 20.20 -11.51
CA LEU A 4 -17.17 20.80 -11.02
C LEU A 4 -17.52 20.18 -9.66
N GLN A 5 -17.63 21.07 -8.66
CA GLN A 5 -18.12 20.92 -7.29
C GLN A 5 -17.15 20.55 -6.15
N GLU A 6 -16.33 21.53 -5.73
CA GLU A 6 -16.10 21.84 -4.30
C GLU A 6 -16.58 23.27 -3.97
N SER A 7 -17.89 23.52 -4.07
CA SER A 7 -18.47 24.73 -3.48
C SER A 7 -18.40 24.60 -1.95
N TYR A 8 -17.42 25.27 -1.34
CA TYR A 8 -17.41 25.92 0.00
C TYR A 8 -15.98 26.07 0.57
N CYS A 9 -14.95 25.42 0.00
CA CYS A 9 -13.54 25.68 0.34
C CYS A 9 -12.78 26.49 -0.72
N ASP A 10 -13.25 26.50 -1.97
CA ASP A 10 -12.59 27.16 -3.11
C ASP A 10 -12.60 28.70 -3.06
N ALA A 11 -13.46 29.31 -2.24
CA ALA A 11 -13.56 30.77 -2.13
C ALA A 11 -12.29 31.43 -1.54
N PHE A 12 -11.40 30.68 -0.90
CA PHE A 12 -10.19 31.24 -0.27
C PHE A 12 -8.93 31.19 -1.14
N VAL A 13 -8.93 30.42 -2.25
CA VAL A 13 -7.71 30.12 -3.03
C VAL A 13 -7.80 30.60 -4.48
N HIS A 14 -8.99 30.90 -5.00
CA HIS A 14 -9.21 31.13 -6.43
C HIS A 14 -8.97 32.55 -6.97
N GLU A 15 -8.57 33.54 -6.15
CA GLU A 15 -8.21 34.87 -6.69
C GLU A 15 -6.92 34.89 -7.54
N SER A 16 -6.18 33.77 -7.64
CA SER A 16 -4.82 33.77 -8.23
C SER A 16 -4.66 33.05 -9.58
N TYR A 17 -5.70 32.45 -10.16
CA TYR A 17 -5.56 31.61 -11.36
C TYR A 17 -6.59 31.90 -12.47
N ASP A 18 -6.74 33.17 -12.85
CA ASP A 18 -7.30 33.53 -14.15
C ASP A 18 -6.19 33.48 -15.22
N LYS A 19 -5.98 32.28 -15.79
CA LYS A 19 -5.31 32.15 -17.10
C LYS A 19 -6.17 31.28 -18.01
N PRO A 20 -6.34 31.67 -19.30
CA PRO A 20 -7.15 30.90 -20.23
C PRO A 20 -6.58 29.49 -20.39
N GLU A 21 -7.49 28.50 -20.32
CA GLU A 21 -7.21 27.07 -20.42
C GLU A 21 -6.54 26.72 -21.76
N THR A 22 -5.21 26.81 -21.81
CA THR A 22 -4.40 26.14 -22.83
C THR A 22 -4.29 24.67 -22.45
N VAL A 23 -4.48 23.79 -23.44
CA VAL A 23 -4.29 22.33 -23.28
C VAL A 23 -2.96 22.10 -22.55
N PRO A 24 -2.92 21.35 -21.43
CA PRO A 24 -1.68 21.13 -20.71
C PRO A 24 -0.68 20.51 -21.68
N GLN A 25 0.47 21.18 -21.85
CA GLN A 25 1.56 20.64 -22.67
C GLN A 25 1.88 19.22 -22.17
N PRO A 26 2.18 18.26 -23.07
CA PRO A 26 2.56 16.92 -22.65
C PRO A 26 3.68 17.03 -21.60
N TYR A 27 3.44 16.42 -20.44
CA TYR A 27 4.27 16.66 -19.26
C TYR A 27 5.73 16.24 -19.46
N ILE A 28 6.00 15.36 -20.44
CA ILE A 28 7.33 14.94 -20.90
C ILE A 28 7.53 15.37 -22.36
N ASP A 29 8.71 15.90 -22.69
CA ASP A 29 9.10 16.19 -24.08
C ASP A 29 9.45 14.92 -24.87
N SER A 30 9.41 14.98 -26.20
CA SER A 30 9.67 13.80 -27.06
C SER A 30 11.05 13.19 -26.82
N ALA A 31 12.05 14.01 -26.50
CA ALA A 31 13.41 13.55 -26.20
C ALA A 31 13.47 12.78 -24.87
N GLY A 32 12.83 13.29 -23.81
CA GLY A 32 12.71 12.62 -22.52
C GLY A 32 11.97 11.30 -22.63
N LEU A 33 10.86 11.26 -23.37
CA LEU A 33 10.10 10.03 -23.62
C LEU A 33 10.95 8.99 -24.36
N ALA A 34 11.67 9.40 -25.42
CA ALA A 34 12.56 8.49 -26.15
C ALA A 34 13.69 7.92 -25.26
N ASN A 35 14.24 8.73 -24.36
CA ASN A 35 15.27 8.29 -23.42
C ASN A 35 14.71 7.29 -22.39
N LEU A 36 13.49 7.50 -21.90
CA LEU A 36 12.81 6.53 -21.02
C LEU A 36 12.58 5.21 -21.76
N LEU A 37 12.07 5.25 -22.98
CA LEU A 37 11.83 4.02 -23.76
C LEU A 37 13.13 3.23 -24.00
N LYS A 38 14.26 3.90 -24.26
CA LYS A 38 15.58 3.27 -24.37
C LYS A 38 16.10 2.67 -23.06
N ALA A 39 15.61 3.15 -21.91
CA ALA A 39 16.01 2.63 -20.61
C ALA A 39 15.35 1.28 -20.28
N LEU A 40 14.24 0.93 -20.92
CA LEU A 40 13.54 -0.34 -20.71
C LEU A 40 14.41 -1.53 -21.12
N PRO A 41 14.49 -2.58 -20.29
CA PRO A 41 15.05 -3.86 -20.71
C PRO A 41 14.20 -4.51 -21.82
N PRO A 42 14.71 -5.55 -22.50
CA PRO A 42 13.91 -6.37 -23.40
C PRO A 42 12.64 -6.90 -22.70
N LYS A 43 11.54 -7.07 -23.45
CA LYS A 43 10.25 -7.51 -22.88
C LYS A 43 10.37 -8.75 -22.00
N VAL A 44 11.17 -9.74 -22.41
CA VAL A 44 11.35 -10.99 -21.64
C VAL A 44 11.92 -10.75 -20.24
N VAL A 45 12.80 -9.76 -20.10
CA VAL A 45 13.34 -9.32 -18.80
C VAL A 45 12.25 -8.60 -18.02
N CYS A 46 11.49 -7.73 -18.68
CA CYS A 46 10.38 -7.02 -18.05
C CYS A 46 9.30 -7.98 -17.54
N ASP A 47 8.96 -9.01 -18.30
CA ASP A 47 7.99 -10.06 -17.93
C ASP A 47 8.48 -10.81 -16.67
N ALA A 48 9.77 -11.20 -16.62
CA ALA A 48 10.36 -11.89 -15.48
C ALA A 48 10.38 -11.01 -14.21
N LEU A 49 10.73 -9.72 -14.35
CA LEU A 49 10.70 -8.77 -13.23
C LEU A 49 9.28 -8.45 -12.77
N LEU A 50 8.32 -8.34 -13.69
CA LEU A 50 6.90 -8.18 -13.37
C LEU A 50 6.38 -9.40 -12.60
N GLN A 51 6.74 -10.62 -13.01
CA GLN A 51 6.39 -11.82 -12.28
C GLN A 51 6.95 -11.81 -10.85
N ALA A 52 8.21 -11.37 -10.68
CA ALA A 52 8.81 -11.21 -9.36
C ALA A 52 8.04 -10.21 -8.49
N PHE A 53 7.63 -9.07 -9.06
CA PHE A 53 6.78 -8.10 -8.38
C PHE A 53 5.43 -8.69 -7.95
N VAL A 54 4.74 -9.42 -8.84
CA VAL A 54 3.42 -10.02 -8.56
C VAL A 54 3.48 -11.03 -7.41
N ILE A 55 4.60 -11.75 -7.26
CA ILE A 55 4.81 -12.75 -6.21
C ILE A 55 5.32 -12.10 -4.91
N GLY A 56 6.34 -11.24 -5.01
CA GLY A 56 7.10 -10.76 -3.84
C GLY A 56 6.61 -9.43 -3.26
N VAL A 57 5.99 -8.57 -4.06
CA VAL A 57 5.67 -7.19 -3.68
C VAL A 57 4.17 -6.98 -3.62
N ARG A 58 3.44 -7.34 -4.66
CA ARG A 58 1.98 -7.12 -4.76
C ARG A 58 1.20 -7.62 -3.54
N PRO A 59 1.44 -8.82 -2.98
CA PRO A 59 0.67 -9.28 -1.83
C PRO A 59 0.93 -8.45 -0.55
N VAL A 60 2.06 -7.75 -0.49
CA VAL A 60 2.47 -6.89 0.62
C VAL A 60 2.01 -5.45 0.40
N LEU A 61 2.10 -4.97 -0.85
CA LEU A 61 1.82 -3.61 -1.32
C LEU A 61 0.84 -3.63 -2.51
N PRO A 62 -0.43 -4.01 -2.31
CA PRO A 62 -1.41 -4.15 -3.39
C PRO A 62 -1.98 -2.80 -3.85
N LEU A 63 -1.09 -1.87 -4.21
CA LEU A 63 -1.39 -0.50 -4.65
C LEU A 63 -1.70 -0.39 -6.15
N VAL A 64 -1.60 -1.51 -6.86
CA VAL A 64 -1.80 -1.59 -8.31
C VAL A 64 -2.94 -2.55 -8.60
N HIS A 65 -3.94 -2.09 -9.35
CA HIS A 65 -5.00 -2.95 -9.85
C HIS A 65 -4.44 -3.80 -11.00
N MET A 66 -4.11 -5.06 -10.72
CA MET A 66 -3.37 -5.90 -11.67
C MET A 66 -4.07 -6.11 -13.01
N PRO A 67 -5.40 -6.35 -13.09
CA PRO A 67 -6.08 -6.52 -14.38
C PRO A 67 -5.94 -5.30 -15.30
N THR A 68 -6.07 -4.10 -14.74
CA THR A 68 -5.90 -2.85 -15.51
C THR A 68 -4.45 -2.67 -15.93
N PHE A 69 -3.50 -2.86 -15.02
CA PHE A 69 -2.08 -2.74 -15.34
C PHE A 69 -1.64 -3.74 -16.41
N GLN A 70 -2.09 -5.00 -16.34
CA GLN A 70 -1.75 -6.02 -17.32
C GLN A 70 -2.30 -5.69 -18.71
N THR A 71 -3.50 -5.12 -18.78
CA THR A 71 -4.09 -4.63 -20.03
C THR A 71 -3.24 -3.51 -20.63
N ASP A 72 -2.90 -2.51 -19.83
CA ASP A 72 -2.06 -1.38 -20.26
C ASP A 72 -0.65 -1.85 -20.68
N TYR A 73 -0.07 -2.79 -19.93
CA TYR A 73 1.22 -3.40 -20.25
C TYR A 73 1.21 -4.17 -21.57
N ASN A 74 0.16 -4.95 -21.82
CA ASN A 74 0.01 -5.68 -23.07
C ASN A 74 -0.15 -4.73 -24.26
N ASN A 75 -1.00 -3.70 -24.13
CA ASN A 75 -1.19 -2.67 -25.16
C ASN A 75 0.12 -1.93 -25.45
N PHE A 76 0.85 -1.54 -24.41
CA PHE A 76 2.17 -0.91 -24.53
C PHE A 76 3.15 -1.77 -25.35
N TRP A 77 3.28 -3.06 -25.03
CA TRP A 77 4.21 -3.94 -25.76
C TRP A 77 3.73 -4.33 -27.16
N GLN A 78 2.41 -4.37 -27.39
CA GLN A 78 1.87 -4.53 -28.74
C GLN A 78 2.25 -3.35 -29.61
N TRP A 79 2.11 -2.12 -29.09
CA TRP A 79 2.58 -0.92 -29.78
C TRP A 79 4.12 -0.94 -29.96
N ALA A 80 4.89 -1.18 -28.90
CA ALA A 80 6.36 -1.09 -28.95
C ALA A 80 6.98 -2.02 -30.01
N ARG A 81 6.38 -3.19 -30.25
CA ARG A 81 6.77 -4.12 -31.33
C ARG A 81 6.51 -3.60 -32.74
N ASN A 82 5.52 -2.73 -32.90
CA ASN A 82 5.08 -2.17 -34.17
C ASN A 82 5.47 -0.69 -34.32
N SER A 83 6.34 -0.19 -33.45
CA SER A 83 6.63 1.25 -33.32
C SER A 83 7.30 1.88 -34.55
N ASP A 84 7.89 1.07 -35.43
CA ASP A 84 8.41 1.50 -36.73
C ASP A 84 7.30 1.84 -37.76
N ILE A 85 6.07 1.39 -37.52
CA ILE A 85 4.92 1.50 -38.46
C ILE A 85 3.73 2.23 -37.83
N ALA A 86 3.56 2.12 -36.51
CA ALA A 86 2.41 2.64 -35.78
C ALA A 86 2.78 3.85 -34.91
N LEU A 87 1.94 4.89 -34.98
CA LEU A 87 1.97 5.99 -34.01
C LEU A 87 1.83 5.42 -32.59
N PRO A 88 2.55 5.99 -31.60
CA PRO A 88 2.41 5.57 -30.22
C PRO A 88 0.98 5.61 -29.72
N ASP A 89 0.67 4.63 -28.86
CA ASP A 89 -0.63 4.53 -28.19
C ASP A 89 -1.01 5.93 -27.71
N PRO A 90 -2.15 6.49 -28.17
CA PRO A 90 -2.60 7.81 -27.77
C PRO A 90 -2.58 8.00 -26.25
N LYS A 91 -2.86 6.91 -25.50
CA LYS A 91 -2.82 6.90 -24.03
C LYS A 91 -1.42 7.19 -23.48
N LEU A 92 -0.37 6.64 -24.09
CA LEU A 92 1.03 6.83 -23.65
C LEU A 92 1.50 8.26 -23.89
N PHE A 93 1.06 8.91 -24.97
CA PHE A 93 1.36 10.31 -25.22
C PHE A 93 0.55 11.26 -24.33
N SER A 94 -0.74 10.96 -24.13
CA SER A 94 -1.61 11.79 -23.29
C SER A 94 -1.28 11.64 -21.81
N ASP A 95 -0.83 10.46 -21.37
CA ASP A 95 -0.49 10.15 -19.99
C ASP A 95 0.72 9.20 -19.91
N PRO A 96 1.96 9.73 -19.93
CA PRO A 96 3.16 8.92 -19.82
C PRO A 96 3.41 8.38 -18.40
N THR A 97 2.52 8.66 -17.43
CA THR A 97 2.71 8.24 -16.03
C THR A 97 2.62 6.72 -15.84
N PHE A 98 2.10 5.99 -16.82
CA PHE A 98 2.25 4.54 -16.92
C PHE A 98 3.72 4.10 -16.87
N LEU A 99 4.64 4.84 -17.52
CA LEU A 99 6.07 4.51 -17.50
C LEU A 99 6.66 4.66 -16.09
N CYS A 100 6.21 5.65 -15.32
CA CYS A 100 6.61 5.79 -13.92
C CYS A 100 6.24 4.55 -13.12
N LEU A 101 4.99 4.11 -13.28
CA LEU A 101 4.49 2.92 -12.60
C LEU A 101 5.24 1.66 -13.06
N LEU A 102 5.45 1.50 -14.37
CA LEU A 102 6.18 0.38 -14.95
C LEU A 102 7.62 0.31 -14.41
N PHE A 103 8.40 1.39 -14.46
CA PHE A 103 9.77 1.38 -13.96
C PHE A 103 9.84 1.07 -12.46
N SER A 104 8.91 1.60 -11.66
CA SER A 104 8.84 1.30 -10.24
C SER A 104 8.53 -0.18 -10.00
N ILE A 105 7.56 -0.76 -10.72
CA ILE A 105 7.25 -2.19 -10.66
C ILE A 105 8.45 -3.05 -11.04
N LEU A 106 9.17 -2.71 -12.11
CA LEU A 106 10.37 -3.42 -12.55
C LEU A 106 11.50 -3.32 -11.53
N TYR A 107 11.69 -2.15 -10.90
CA TYR A 107 12.63 -1.94 -9.81
C TYR A 107 12.31 -2.82 -8.60
N CYS A 108 11.07 -2.78 -8.13
CA CYS A 108 10.59 -3.58 -7.01
C CYS A 108 10.73 -5.08 -7.30
N GLY A 109 10.39 -5.50 -8.53
CA GLY A 109 10.60 -6.86 -9.02
C GLY A 109 12.06 -7.29 -8.99
N ALA A 110 12.99 -6.44 -9.47
CA ALA A 110 14.41 -6.74 -9.45
C ALA A 110 14.99 -6.85 -8.03
N LYS A 111 14.53 -5.99 -7.11
CA LYS A 111 14.92 -6.02 -5.69
C LYS A 111 14.46 -7.31 -5.00
N THR A 112 13.23 -7.73 -5.25
CA THR A 112 12.58 -8.86 -4.54
C THR A 112 12.74 -10.21 -5.22
N ALA A 113 13.16 -10.26 -6.48
CA ALA A 113 13.42 -11.50 -7.20
C ALA A 113 14.41 -12.40 -6.44
N THR A 114 14.00 -13.66 -6.25
CA THR A 114 14.79 -14.68 -5.55
C THR A 114 15.97 -15.14 -6.39
N ALA A 115 16.95 -15.82 -5.76
CA ALA A 115 18.07 -16.42 -6.49
C ALA A 115 17.61 -17.38 -7.61
N SER A 116 16.53 -18.13 -7.40
CA SER A 116 15.98 -19.03 -8.42
C SER A 116 15.36 -18.28 -9.60
N MET A 117 14.76 -17.10 -9.38
CA MET A 117 14.24 -16.26 -10.46
C MET A 117 15.39 -15.66 -11.30
N TRP A 118 16.46 -15.21 -10.65
CA TRP A 118 17.67 -14.72 -11.34
C TRP A 118 18.41 -15.81 -12.14
N ALA A 119 18.22 -17.08 -11.78
CA ALA A 119 18.78 -18.21 -12.51
C ALA A 119 17.99 -18.61 -13.78
N THR A 120 16.79 -18.05 -13.99
CA THR A 120 15.98 -18.32 -15.18
C THR A 120 16.64 -17.80 -16.46
N SER A 121 16.33 -18.40 -17.61
CA SER A 121 16.90 -18.00 -18.91
C SER A 121 16.69 -16.53 -19.26
N ALA A 122 15.60 -15.91 -18.78
CA ALA A 122 15.27 -14.52 -19.01
C ALA A 122 16.23 -13.54 -18.31
N LEU A 123 16.77 -13.90 -17.14
CA LEU A 123 17.63 -13.05 -16.30
C LEU A 123 19.08 -13.57 -16.21
N HIS A 124 19.33 -14.76 -16.74
CA HIS A 124 20.63 -15.43 -16.64
C HIS A 124 21.77 -14.56 -17.18
N GLY A 125 22.87 -14.50 -16.43
CA GLY A 125 24.07 -13.74 -16.79
C GLY A 125 23.97 -12.23 -16.59
N MET A 126 22.80 -11.70 -16.19
CA MET A 126 22.66 -10.29 -15.83
C MET A 126 23.19 -10.04 -14.42
N LYS A 127 23.84 -8.88 -14.23
CA LYS A 127 24.26 -8.42 -12.90
C LYS A 127 23.05 -7.82 -12.17
N LYS A 128 22.58 -8.48 -11.11
CA LYS A 128 21.39 -8.09 -10.33
C LYS A 128 21.44 -6.63 -9.91
N GLU A 129 22.54 -6.20 -9.31
CA GLU A 129 22.73 -4.85 -8.78
C GLU A 129 22.65 -3.80 -9.90
N THR A 130 23.25 -4.08 -11.06
CA THR A 130 23.20 -3.18 -12.22
C THR A 130 21.76 -3.00 -12.75
N ILE A 131 20.96 -4.06 -12.78
CA ILE A 131 19.55 -3.96 -13.20
C ILE A 131 18.74 -3.16 -12.17
N ILE A 132 18.95 -3.42 -10.88
CA ILE A 132 18.30 -2.68 -9.79
C ILE A 132 18.60 -1.18 -9.92
N ASP A 133 19.87 -0.80 -10.04
CA ASP A 133 20.29 0.59 -10.13
C ASP A 133 19.73 1.27 -11.39
N LYS A 134 19.74 0.57 -12.53
CA LYS A 134 19.18 1.09 -13.77
C LYS A 134 17.67 1.32 -13.66
N MET A 135 16.92 0.39 -13.07
CA MET A 135 15.46 0.51 -12.90
C MET A 135 15.10 1.59 -11.88
N MET A 136 15.88 1.71 -10.79
CA MET A 136 15.73 2.79 -9.81
C MET A 136 15.95 4.16 -10.46
N LEU A 137 17.04 4.31 -11.22
CA LEU A 137 17.35 5.57 -11.91
C LEU A 137 16.28 5.93 -12.95
N ALA A 138 15.77 4.94 -13.70
CA ALA A 138 14.71 5.14 -14.66
C ALA A 138 13.38 5.54 -13.99
N SER A 139 13.03 4.91 -12.86
CA SER A 139 11.87 5.29 -12.03
C SER A 139 11.96 6.74 -11.57
N SER A 140 13.06 7.13 -10.91
CA SER A 140 13.27 8.51 -10.45
C SER A 140 13.31 9.53 -11.59
N THR A 141 13.92 9.17 -12.72
CA THR A 141 13.98 10.04 -13.90
C THR A 141 12.59 10.23 -14.52
N SER A 142 11.79 9.17 -14.63
CA SER A 142 10.43 9.26 -15.16
C SER A 142 9.53 10.12 -14.28
N LEU A 143 9.59 9.98 -12.95
CA LEU A 143 8.85 10.81 -12.00
C LEU A 143 9.22 12.29 -12.08
N ARG A 144 10.51 12.58 -12.29
CA ARG A 144 11.01 13.95 -12.50
C ARG A 144 10.51 14.53 -13.82
N LEU A 145 10.59 13.76 -14.91
CA LEU A 145 10.13 14.19 -16.23
C LEU A 145 8.62 14.45 -16.24
N CYS A 146 7.81 13.61 -15.57
CA CYS A 146 6.37 13.85 -15.40
C CYS A 146 6.03 15.04 -14.49
N LYS A 147 7.02 15.70 -13.87
CA LYS A 147 6.82 16.77 -12.89
C LYS A 147 5.80 16.35 -11.81
N HIS A 148 5.95 15.14 -11.26
CA HIS A 148 4.92 14.54 -10.39
C HIS A 148 4.54 15.40 -9.18
N SER A 149 5.45 16.26 -8.67
CA SER A 149 5.16 17.17 -7.56
C SER A 149 4.24 18.33 -7.95
N GLN A 150 4.18 18.69 -9.24
CA GLN A 150 3.29 19.73 -9.79
C GLN A 150 1.98 19.12 -10.32
N TYR A 151 2.07 17.96 -10.97
CA TYR A 151 0.94 17.28 -11.62
C TYR A 151 0.87 15.81 -11.16
N PRO A 152 0.52 15.56 -9.88
CA PRO A 152 0.49 14.20 -9.37
C PRO A 152 -0.68 13.41 -9.95
N THR A 153 -0.38 12.22 -10.49
CA THR A 153 -1.37 11.20 -10.84
C THR A 153 -1.29 10.03 -9.87
N ILE A 154 -2.35 9.21 -9.80
CA ILE A 154 -2.33 7.97 -9.00
C ILE A 154 -1.14 7.10 -9.39
N SER A 155 -0.85 6.97 -10.69
CA SER A 155 0.30 6.20 -11.20
C SER A 155 1.63 6.73 -10.66
N THR A 156 1.85 8.05 -10.68
CA THR A 156 3.09 8.65 -10.14
C THR A 156 3.21 8.50 -8.62
N LEU A 157 2.12 8.66 -7.88
CA LEU A 157 2.12 8.51 -6.43
C LEU A 157 2.36 7.04 -6.05
N VAL A 158 1.69 6.09 -6.71
CA VAL A 158 1.92 4.66 -6.50
C VAL A 158 3.34 4.27 -6.87
N ALA A 159 3.89 4.78 -7.99
CA ALA A 159 5.28 4.56 -8.37
C ALA A 159 6.26 5.04 -7.29
N LEU A 160 6.03 6.24 -6.74
CA LEU A 160 6.82 6.81 -5.65
C LEU A 160 6.75 5.95 -4.38
N LEU A 161 5.54 5.53 -3.99
CA LEU A 161 5.31 4.69 -2.80
C LEU A 161 5.94 3.30 -2.93
N LEU A 162 5.82 2.65 -4.09
CA LEU A 162 6.44 1.35 -4.37
C LEU A 162 7.97 1.43 -4.34
N ALA A 163 8.55 2.47 -4.94
CA ALA A 163 9.99 2.66 -4.97
C ALA A 163 10.55 2.84 -3.54
N HIS A 164 9.90 3.67 -2.72
CA HIS A 164 10.27 3.84 -1.31
C HIS A 164 10.08 2.55 -0.49
N GLY A 165 8.97 1.84 -0.68
CA GLY A 165 8.72 0.57 0.02
C GLY A 165 9.75 -0.53 -0.29
N CYS A 166 10.47 -0.44 -1.41
CA CYS A 166 11.47 -1.42 -1.83
C CYS A 166 12.93 -0.93 -1.75
N SER A 167 13.20 0.31 -1.34
CA SER A 167 14.56 0.85 -1.24
C SER A 167 15.38 0.23 -0.10
N GLY A 168 14.72 -0.44 0.86
CA GLY A 168 15.35 -1.08 2.02
C GLY A 168 15.46 -0.11 3.19
N GLN A 169 15.46 -0.64 4.43
CA GLN A 169 15.67 0.16 5.64
C GLN A 169 17.18 0.38 5.83
N GLY A 170 17.58 1.64 5.90
CA GLY A 170 18.99 2.06 5.92
C GLY A 170 19.22 3.50 5.44
N GLY A 171 18.16 4.21 5.04
CA GLY A 171 18.19 5.65 4.82
C GLY A 171 18.30 6.43 6.13
N GLU A 172 18.72 7.68 6.02
CA GLU A 172 18.75 8.60 7.16
C GLU A 172 17.32 8.89 7.66
N PRO A 173 17.05 8.92 8.97
CA PRO A 173 15.73 9.21 9.54
C PRO A 173 15.00 10.44 8.94
N VAL A 174 15.78 11.46 8.57
CA VAL A 174 15.28 12.72 8.00
C VAL A 174 14.71 12.51 6.59
N GLU A 175 15.30 11.61 5.80
CA GLU A 175 14.83 11.31 4.44
C GLU A 175 13.47 10.62 4.48
N ASP A 176 13.28 9.66 5.38
CA ASP A 176 12.00 8.95 5.57
C ASP A 176 10.89 9.90 6.05
N LEU A 177 11.19 10.79 7.01
CA LEU A 177 10.27 11.82 7.49
C LEU A 177 9.90 12.84 6.40
N GLY A 178 10.88 13.28 5.61
CA GLY A 178 10.66 14.20 4.49
C GLY A 178 9.83 13.57 3.36
N PHE A 179 10.11 12.30 3.06
CA PHE A 179 9.35 11.51 2.10
C PHE A 179 7.89 11.41 2.51
N ILE A 180 7.61 10.96 3.74
CA ILE A 180 6.23 10.73 4.17
C ILE A 180 5.43 12.02 4.27
N SER A 181 6.05 13.11 4.75
CA SER A 181 5.44 14.43 4.75
C SER A 181 5.02 14.87 3.35
N THR A 182 5.88 14.62 2.35
CA THR A 182 5.59 14.93 0.95
C THR A 182 4.48 14.04 0.38
N ALA A 183 4.53 12.73 0.64
CA ALA A 183 3.53 11.77 0.16
C ALA A 183 2.12 12.08 0.71
N VAL A 184 2.02 12.41 2.00
CA VAL A 184 0.76 12.83 2.64
C VAL A 184 0.22 14.10 1.97
N ARG A 185 1.06 15.10 1.71
CA ARG A 185 0.62 16.35 1.06
C ARG A 185 0.15 16.12 -0.37
N ILE A 186 0.88 15.33 -1.16
CA ILE A 186 0.44 14.94 -2.51
C ILE A 186 -0.92 14.23 -2.45
N ALA A 187 -1.08 13.25 -1.56
CA ALA A 187 -2.34 12.54 -1.40
C ALA A 187 -3.50 13.44 -0.95
N GLN A 188 -3.21 14.44 -0.10
CA GLN A 188 -4.20 15.43 0.33
C GLN A 188 -4.63 16.33 -0.83
N ILE A 189 -3.69 16.85 -1.63
CA ILE A 189 -3.96 17.65 -2.84
C ILE A 189 -4.82 16.86 -3.82
N MET A 190 -4.55 15.57 -3.98
CA MET A 190 -5.34 14.67 -4.82
C MET A 190 -6.71 14.26 -4.23
N GLY A 191 -7.02 14.69 -3.00
CA GLY A 191 -8.27 14.36 -2.32
C GLY A 191 -8.38 12.90 -1.86
N LEU A 192 -7.26 12.19 -1.64
CA LEU A 192 -7.27 10.78 -1.21
C LEU A 192 -7.69 10.59 0.25
N HIS A 193 -7.59 11.65 1.05
CA HIS A 193 -8.03 11.72 2.45
C HIS A 193 -9.56 11.78 2.62
N ARG A 194 -10.33 11.69 1.53
CA ARG A 194 -11.80 11.67 1.50
C ARG A 194 -12.26 10.47 0.67
N ASP A 195 -13.33 9.78 1.09
CA ASP A 195 -13.79 8.57 0.38
C ASP A 195 -14.20 8.91 -1.06
N GLY A 196 -13.68 8.13 -2.02
CA GLY A 196 -13.94 8.33 -3.45
C GLY A 196 -15.42 8.36 -3.83
N ALA A 197 -16.28 7.67 -3.08
CA ALA A 197 -17.71 7.61 -3.36
C ALA A 197 -18.41 8.96 -3.18
N LEU A 198 -17.84 9.87 -2.40
CA LEU A 198 -18.33 11.25 -2.26
C LEU A 198 -18.22 12.03 -3.58
N PHE A 199 -17.31 11.62 -4.47
CA PHE A 199 -17.08 12.23 -5.77
C PHE A 199 -17.74 11.45 -6.92
N GLY A 200 -18.53 10.41 -6.62
CA GLY A 200 -19.20 9.59 -7.63
C GLY A 200 -18.26 8.71 -8.47
N PHE A 201 -17.05 8.42 -8.00
CA PHE A 201 -16.14 7.50 -8.69
C PHE A 201 -16.69 6.06 -8.69
N ASP A 202 -16.30 5.28 -9.71
CA ASP A 202 -16.62 3.86 -9.77
C ASP A 202 -15.97 3.06 -8.63
N THR A 203 -16.47 1.84 -8.38
CA THR A 203 -16.05 1.00 -7.26
C THR A 203 -14.55 0.70 -7.29
N ARG A 204 -13.98 0.39 -8.45
CA ARG A 204 -12.54 0.11 -8.59
C ARG A 204 -11.73 1.37 -8.28
N THR A 205 -12.09 2.52 -8.86
CA THR A 205 -11.38 3.78 -8.61
C THR A 205 -11.44 4.17 -7.12
N CYS A 206 -12.60 4.03 -6.49
CA CYS A 206 -12.74 4.23 -5.05
C CYS A 206 -11.82 3.31 -4.25
N GLU A 207 -11.80 2.03 -4.59
CA GLU A 207 -11.00 1.01 -3.89
C GLU A 207 -9.50 1.31 -4.01
N MET A 208 -9.02 1.63 -5.21
CA MET A 208 -7.60 1.99 -5.41
C MET A 208 -7.22 3.25 -4.63
N ARG A 209 -8.09 4.27 -4.57
CA ARG A 209 -7.86 5.48 -3.76
C ARG A 209 -7.77 5.14 -2.26
N ARG A 210 -8.64 4.27 -1.75
CA ARG A 210 -8.62 3.80 -0.35
C ARG A 210 -7.32 3.08 -0.03
N ARG A 211 -6.88 2.15 -0.89
CA ARG A 211 -5.64 1.38 -0.70
C ARG A 211 -4.42 2.30 -0.60
N VAL A 212 -4.32 3.28 -1.49
CA VAL A 212 -3.22 4.27 -1.48
C VAL A 212 -3.26 5.13 -0.22
N TRP A 213 -4.43 5.68 0.14
CA TRP A 213 -4.57 6.51 1.33
C TRP A 213 -4.19 5.76 2.61
N TRP A 214 -4.78 4.59 2.83
CA TRP A 214 -4.51 3.82 4.04
C TRP A 214 -3.08 3.29 4.10
N TYR A 215 -2.46 3.02 2.95
CA TYR A 215 -1.03 2.70 2.90
C TYR A 215 -0.18 3.88 3.38
N ILE A 216 -0.47 5.09 2.88
CA ILE A 216 0.20 6.32 3.33
C ILE A 216 0.02 6.53 4.84
N VAL A 217 -1.20 6.35 5.36
CA VAL A 217 -1.44 6.42 6.82
C VAL A 217 -0.60 5.40 7.56
N SER A 218 -0.53 4.16 7.08
CA SER A 218 0.25 3.09 7.72
C SER A 218 1.74 3.39 7.80
N ILE A 219 2.32 3.97 6.74
CA ILE A 219 3.74 4.35 6.75
C ILE A 219 3.98 5.61 7.58
N ASP A 220 3.09 6.61 7.57
CA ASP A 220 3.15 7.80 8.43
C ASP A 220 3.17 7.42 9.90
N VAL A 221 2.26 6.55 10.32
CA VAL A 221 2.21 6.02 11.69
C VAL A 221 3.47 5.25 12.05
N SER A 222 3.96 4.40 11.16
CA SER A 222 5.18 3.60 11.40
C SER A 222 6.41 4.50 11.55
N THR A 223 6.57 5.48 10.65
CA THR A 223 7.68 6.43 10.67
C THR A 223 7.61 7.35 11.89
N SER A 224 6.42 7.88 12.20
CA SER A 224 6.20 8.69 13.41
C SER A 224 6.51 7.92 14.69
N ARG A 225 6.10 6.65 14.77
CA ARG A 225 6.40 5.77 15.90
C ARG A 225 7.89 5.52 16.03
N LEU A 226 8.58 5.22 14.92
CA LEU A 226 10.01 4.92 14.91
C LEU A 226 10.85 6.13 15.36
N HIS A 227 10.46 7.35 14.98
CA HIS A 227 11.21 8.56 15.27
C HIS A 227 10.64 9.39 16.45
N GLY A 228 9.55 8.94 17.06
CA GLY A 228 8.91 9.64 18.18
C GLY A 228 8.32 11.00 17.78
N THR A 229 7.81 11.13 16.55
CA THR A 229 7.20 12.37 16.03
C THR A 229 5.68 12.27 15.97
N GLN A 230 5.01 13.39 15.68
CA GLN A 230 3.58 13.39 15.36
C GLN A 230 3.34 12.89 13.93
N THR A 231 2.16 12.33 13.70
CA THR A 231 1.70 11.91 12.37
C THR A 231 1.32 13.11 11.50
N CYS A 232 1.64 13.06 10.21
CA CYS A 232 1.33 14.11 9.25
C CYS A 232 -0.15 14.11 8.80
N CYS A 233 -0.84 12.97 8.87
CA CYS A 233 -2.19 12.81 8.28
C CYS A 233 -3.31 13.63 8.96
N GLY A 234 -3.05 14.31 10.08
CA GLY A 234 -4.06 14.99 10.88
C GLY A 234 -5.07 14.01 11.52
N PRO A 235 -6.13 14.49 12.18
CA PRO A 235 -7.10 13.61 12.84
C PRO A 235 -7.86 12.73 11.83
N ILE A 236 -7.76 11.41 12.01
CA ILE A 236 -8.47 10.41 11.17
C ILE A 236 -9.90 10.13 11.67
N TYR A 237 -10.29 10.67 12.84
CA TYR A 237 -11.60 10.42 13.46
C TYR A 237 -12.53 11.63 13.40
N GLY A 238 -13.83 11.35 13.24
CA GLY A 238 -14.91 12.28 13.61
C GLY A 238 -15.42 13.17 12.49
N SER A 239 -15.03 12.91 11.24
CA SER A 239 -15.56 13.62 10.07
C SER A 239 -16.55 12.74 9.31
N ARG A 240 -17.64 13.33 8.80
CA ARG A 240 -18.57 12.65 7.86
C ARG A 240 -17.89 12.26 6.53
N ARG A 241 -16.60 12.55 6.36
CA ARG A 241 -15.81 12.38 5.13
C ARG A 241 -14.70 11.32 5.26
N ASP A 242 -14.72 10.53 6.33
CA ASP A 242 -13.69 9.52 6.61
C ASP A 242 -13.60 8.48 5.48
N VAL A 243 -12.38 8.15 5.08
CA VAL A 243 -12.10 7.13 4.06
C VAL A 243 -12.51 5.76 4.61
N ARG A 244 -13.38 5.04 3.90
CA ARG A 244 -13.78 3.70 4.32
C ARG A 244 -12.60 2.73 4.28
N MET A 245 -12.67 1.68 5.08
CA MET A 245 -11.69 0.60 5.01
C MET A 245 -11.74 -0.09 3.64
N VAL A 246 -10.61 -0.65 3.23
CA VAL A 246 -10.48 -1.38 1.95
C VAL A 246 -11.34 -2.64 1.92
N SER A 247 -11.72 -3.06 0.72
CA SER A 247 -12.55 -4.25 0.49
C SER A 247 -11.75 -5.54 0.63
N LYS A 248 -12.41 -6.63 1.01
CA LYS A 248 -11.84 -7.99 1.04
C LYS A 248 -11.74 -8.64 -0.35
N ILE A 249 -12.28 -7.98 -1.37
CA ILE A 249 -12.50 -8.52 -2.72
C ILE A 249 -11.20 -8.55 -3.53
N ARG A 250 -10.99 -9.61 -4.31
CA ARG A 250 -9.87 -9.72 -5.26
C ARG A 250 -10.01 -8.72 -6.40
N ASP A 251 -8.88 -8.33 -6.99
CA ASP A 251 -8.86 -7.34 -8.08
C ASP A 251 -9.68 -7.80 -9.29
N GLU A 252 -9.67 -9.09 -9.63
CA GLU A 252 -10.43 -9.63 -10.77
C GLU A 252 -11.95 -9.50 -10.60
N ASP A 253 -12.41 -9.42 -9.34
CA ASP A 253 -13.81 -9.36 -8.99
C ASP A 253 -14.28 -7.91 -8.71
N LEU A 254 -13.39 -6.91 -8.79
CA LEU A 254 -13.74 -5.51 -8.68
C LEU A 254 -14.37 -5.02 -10.00
N SER A 255 -15.70 -4.98 -10.04
CA SER A 255 -16.42 -4.49 -11.22
C SER A 255 -16.24 -2.97 -11.42
N GLU A 256 -16.18 -2.54 -12.68
CA GLU A 256 -16.30 -1.12 -13.07
C GLU A 256 -17.72 -0.55 -12.93
N ARG A 257 -18.71 -1.38 -12.57
CA ARG A 257 -20.09 -0.90 -12.41
C ARG A 257 -20.15 0.10 -11.27
N GLY A 258 -20.68 1.30 -11.56
CA GLY A 258 -21.05 2.27 -10.53
C GLY A 258 -22.00 1.62 -9.55
N ALA A 259 -21.51 1.27 -8.37
CA ALA A 259 -22.35 0.77 -7.30
C ALA A 259 -23.31 1.90 -6.89
N ASP A 260 -24.57 1.55 -6.60
CA ASP A 260 -25.46 2.39 -5.81
C ASP A 260 -24.70 2.82 -4.54
N LEU A 261 -24.30 4.09 -4.52
CA LEU A 261 -23.16 4.66 -3.77
C LEU A 261 -23.29 4.58 -2.24
N LEU A 262 -24.43 4.08 -1.75
CA LEU A 262 -24.84 4.08 -0.34
C LEU A 262 -25.21 2.70 0.20
N SER A 263 -25.25 1.66 -0.64
CA SER A 263 -25.57 0.30 -0.17
C SER A 263 -24.30 -0.39 0.37
N PRO A 264 -24.38 -1.13 1.51
CA PRO A 264 -23.28 -2.00 1.92
C PRO A 264 -23.02 -3.00 0.79
N LEU A 265 -21.75 -3.16 0.39
CA LEU A 265 -21.39 -4.17 -0.61
C LEU A 265 -21.96 -5.53 -0.15
N PRO A 266 -22.66 -6.27 -1.03
CA PRO A 266 -23.13 -7.61 -0.69
C PRO A 266 -21.96 -8.47 -0.22
N THR A 267 -22.21 -9.35 0.74
CA THR A 267 -21.19 -10.27 1.24
C THR A 267 -20.58 -11.03 0.06
N PRO A 268 -19.25 -10.94 -0.14
CA PRO A 268 -18.61 -11.58 -1.28
C PRO A 268 -18.85 -13.10 -1.25
N PRO A 269 -19.23 -13.72 -2.38
CA PRO A 269 -19.37 -15.16 -2.45
C PRO A 269 -18.04 -15.85 -2.11
N SER A 270 -18.11 -17.02 -1.47
CA SER A 270 -16.93 -17.82 -1.12
C SER A 270 -16.10 -18.11 -2.38
N GLY A 271 -14.95 -17.45 -2.52
CA GLY A 271 -14.08 -17.52 -3.70
C GLY A 271 -13.55 -16.18 -4.17
N THR A 272 -14.21 -15.06 -3.82
CA THR A 272 -13.78 -13.71 -4.25
C THR A 272 -12.96 -12.96 -3.20
N ILE A 273 -12.64 -13.61 -2.08
CA ILE A 273 -11.87 -13.01 -0.98
C ILE A 273 -10.37 -13.18 -1.23
N SER A 274 -9.64 -12.08 -1.17
CA SER A 274 -8.18 -12.02 -1.25
C SER A 274 -7.55 -12.14 0.15
N VAL A 275 -6.55 -13.01 0.29
CA VAL A 275 -5.73 -13.12 1.50
C VAL A 275 -4.87 -11.86 1.68
N ALA A 276 -4.33 -11.31 0.58
CA ALA A 276 -3.58 -10.05 0.63
C ALA A 276 -4.45 -8.89 1.16
N MET A 277 -5.71 -8.81 0.74
CA MET A 277 -6.65 -7.80 1.26
C MET A 277 -6.96 -8.00 2.75
N LEU A 278 -7.14 -9.25 3.22
CA LEU A 278 -7.33 -9.51 4.65
C LEU A 278 -6.14 -9.04 5.49
N LEU A 279 -4.91 -9.31 5.03
CA LEU A 279 -3.71 -8.80 5.68
C LEU A 279 -3.68 -7.26 5.69
N LEU A 280 -4.02 -6.65 4.56
CA LEU A 280 -4.02 -5.20 4.41
C LEU A 280 -5.02 -4.51 5.36
N ILE A 281 -6.23 -5.06 5.48
CA ILE A 281 -7.23 -4.59 6.45
C ILE A 281 -6.68 -4.66 7.88
N GLY A 282 -6.06 -5.79 8.26
CA GLY A 282 -5.47 -5.93 9.59
C GLY A 282 -4.37 -4.89 9.87
N ARG A 283 -3.51 -4.62 8.88
CA ARG A 283 -2.49 -3.56 8.97
C ARG A 283 -3.10 -2.17 9.10
N PHE A 284 -4.14 -1.88 8.33
CA PHE A 284 -4.76 -0.55 8.31
C PHE A 284 -5.59 -0.28 9.56
N GLU A 285 -6.29 -1.28 10.11
CA GLU A 285 -6.97 -1.15 11.41
C GLU A 285 -5.95 -0.97 12.55
N ALA A 286 -4.82 -1.68 12.50
CA ALA A 286 -3.72 -1.47 13.44
C ALA A 286 -3.14 -0.06 13.34
N ALA A 287 -2.79 0.40 12.13
CA ALA A 287 -2.30 1.75 11.90
C ALA A 287 -3.29 2.83 12.36
N LYS A 288 -4.59 2.61 12.15
CA LYS A 288 -5.65 3.51 12.62
C LYS A 288 -5.71 3.62 14.15
N PHE A 289 -5.52 2.49 14.84
CA PHE A 289 -5.41 2.47 16.30
C PHE A 289 -4.11 3.12 16.78
N GLU A 290 -2.98 2.81 16.16
CA GLU A 290 -1.69 3.39 16.49
C GLU A 290 -1.68 4.91 16.27
N HIS A 291 -2.28 5.40 15.20
CA HIS A 291 -2.49 6.83 14.97
C HIS A 291 -3.28 7.50 16.11
N TYR A 292 -4.37 6.85 16.55
CA TYR A 292 -5.14 7.33 17.71
C TYR A 292 -4.28 7.37 18.97
N LEU A 293 -3.51 6.31 19.23
CA LEU A 293 -2.61 6.23 20.37
C LEU A 293 -1.53 7.31 20.33
N ILE A 294 -0.84 7.50 19.20
CA ILE A 294 0.21 8.52 19.03
C ILE A 294 -0.35 9.91 19.31
N ASN A 295 -1.47 10.28 18.69
CA ASN A 295 -2.08 11.60 18.91
C ASN A 295 -2.59 11.77 20.32
N TYR A 296 -3.12 10.71 20.92
CA TYR A 296 -3.55 10.74 22.31
C TYR A 296 -2.36 10.99 23.24
N LEU A 297 -1.24 10.28 23.06
CA LEU A 297 -0.02 10.43 23.88
C LEU A 297 0.63 11.81 23.72
N HIS A 298 0.58 12.41 22.54
CA HIS A 298 1.11 13.75 22.31
C HIS A 298 0.23 14.86 22.89
N ASN A 299 -1.08 14.62 23.08
CA ASN A 299 -2.02 15.63 23.57
C ASN A 299 -2.36 15.50 25.07
N ALA A 300 -2.01 14.39 25.72
CA ALA A 300 -2.42 14.12 27.11
C ALA A 300 -1.37 14.58 28.15
N HIS A 301 -1.85 15.28 29.18
CA HIS A 301 -1.18 15.34 30.49
C HIS A 301 -1.67 14.18 31.37
N ALA A 302 -0.77 13.56 32.14
CA ALA A 302 -0.96 12.45 33.11
C ALA A 302 -2.10 11.45 32.79
N LEU A 303 -1.72 10.22 32.39
CA LEU A 303 -2.66 9.14 32.07
C LEU A 303 -3.51 8.72 33.28
N GLY A 304 -4.78 9.11 33.28
CA GLY A 304 -5.77 8.68 34.26
C GLY A 304 -6.39 7.30 33.96
N GLN A 305 -7.10 6.75 34.95
CA GLN A 305 -7.83 5.48 34.83
C GLN A 305 -8.88 5.43 33.70
N PRO A 306 -9.73 6.46 33.48
CA PRO A 306 -10.77 6.35 32.46
C PRO A 306 -10.17 6.29 31.05
N GLN A 307 -9.06 7.00 30.82
CA GLN A 307 -8.40 7.00 29.52
C GLN A 307 -7.64 5.69 29.25
N PHE A 308 -7.05 5.07 30.27
CA PHE A 308 -6.53 3.70 30.15
C PHE A 308 -7.62 2.71 29.68
N ASN A 309 -8.81 2.81 30.28
CA ASN A 309 -9.92 1.92 29.92
C ASN A 309 -10.38 2.15 28.46
N GLU A 310 -10.41 3.40 28.00
CA GLU A 310 -10.76 3.76 26.62
C GLU A 310 -9.75 3.18 25.61
N LEU A 311 -8.45 3.42 25.82
CA LEU A 311 -7.38 2.88 24.98
C LEU A 311 -7.40 1.35 24.94
N THR A 312 -7.54 0.71 26.10
CA THR A 312 -7.61 -0.75 26.21
C THR A 312 -8.84 -1.31 25.48
N CYS A 313 -9.98 -0.62 25.56
CA CYS A 313 -11.19 -1.00 24.83
C CYS A 313 -11.00 -0.88 23.31
N ALA A 314 -10.40 0.23 22.85
CA ALA A 314 -10.11 0.44 21.43
C ALA A 314 -9.14 -0.63 20.89
N ALA A 315 -8.07 -0.93 21.61
CA ALA A 315 -7.12 -1.97 21.25
C ALA A 315 -7.76 -3.36 21.18
N ARG A 316 -8.61 -3.71 22.16
CA ARG A 316 -9.33 -4.98 22.15
C ARG A 316 -10.21 -5.12 20.92
N LYS A 317 -10.92 -4.06 20.52
CA LYS A 317 -11.74 -4.08 19.30
C LYS A 317 -10.90 -4.43 18.08
N VAL A 318 -9.73 -3.82 17.92
CA VAL A 318 -8.83 -4.07 16.78
C VAL A 318 -8.28 -5.50 16.83
N MET A 319 -7.87 -5.98 18.01
CA MET A 319 -7.37 -7.35 18.16
C MET A 319 -8.44 -8.40 17.80
N VAL A 320 -9.69 -8.21 18.24
CA VAL A 320 -10.82 -9.09 17.89
C VAL A 320 -11.11 -9.04 16.38
N GLN A 321 -11.03 -7.86 15.76
CA GLN A 321 -11.16 -7.73 14.32
C GLN A 321 -10.05 -8.51 13.59
N ILE A 322 -8.80 -8.41 14.03
CA ILE A 322 -7.67 -9.16 13.46
C ILE A 322 -7.89 -10.67 13.61
N GLU A 323 -8.37 -11.14 14.76
CA GLU A 323 -8.72 -12.56 14.95
C GLU A 323 -9.82 -13.03 13.99
N SER A 324 -10.83 -12.19 13.74
CA SER A 324 -11.85 -12.46 12.73
C SER A 324 -11.28 -12.49 11.31
N LEU A 325 -10.18 -11.79 11.01
CA LEU A 325 -9.52 -11.88 9.71
C LEU A 325 -8.71 -13.19 9.60
N ILE A 326 -7.98 -13.54 10.67
CA ILE A 326 -7.21 -14.79 10.75
C ILE A 326 -8.11 -16.01 10.57
N SER A 327 -9.32 -16.01 11.14
CA SER A 327 -10.26 -17.13 11.05
C SER A 327 -10.78 -17.39 9.62
N ILE A 328 -10.73 -16.39 8.73
CA ILE A 328 -11.10 -16.52 7.31
C ILE A 328 -9.97 -17.18 6.49
N ILE A 329 -8.71 -17.04 6.93
CA ILE A 329 -7.54 -17.47 6.15
C ILE A 329 -7.31 -18.98 6.31
N PRO A 330 -7.35 -19.77 5.23
CA PRO A 330 -7.14 -21.21 5.29
C PRO A 330 -5.72 -21.55 5.73
N VAL A 331 -5.60 -22.59 6.56
CA VAL A 331 -4.33 -22.98 7.16
C VAL A 331 -4.14 -24.49 7.11
N GLN A 332 -2.88 -24.90 6.98
CA GLN A 332 -2.45 -26.25 7.30
C GLN A 332 -1.25 -26.13 8.25
N GLY A 333 -1.29 -26.84 9.38
CA GLY A 333 -0.33 -26.65 10.48
C GLY A 333 -0.67 -25.43 11.36
N PHE A 334 0.35 -24.87 12.01
CA PHE A 334 0.23 -23.70 12.89
C PHE A 334 1.33 -22.68 12.56
N PRO A 335 1.21 -21.95 11.43
CA PRO A 335 2.23 -21.01 10.97
C PRO A 335 2.62 -19.99 12.04
N GLU A 336 1.64 -19.47 12.79
CA GLU A 336 1.83 -18.54 13.92
C GLU A 336 2.74 -19.08 15.05
N LYS A 337 2.94 -20.41 15.13
CA LYS A 337 3.85 -21.07 16.08
C LYS A 337 5.12 -21.62 15.40
N GLY A 338 5.39 -21.23 14.15
CA GLY A 338 6.54 -21.69 13.37
C GLY A 338 6.33 -23.04 12.66
N PHE A 339 5.16 -23.66 12.76
CA PHE A 339 4.87 -24.94 12.12
C PHE A 339 4.28 -24.73 10.72
N ILE A 340 5.16 -24.58 9.73
CA ILE A 340 4.79 -24.52 8.31
C ILE A 340 5.04 -25.90 7.66
N PRO A 341 4.03 -26.54 7.04
CA PRO A 341 4.21 -27.82 6.37
C PRO A 341 5.29 -27.79 5.29
N ALA A 342 6.06 -28.88 5.14
CA ALA A 342 7.15 -28.98 4.15
C ALA A 342 6.71 -28.63 2.72
N ARG A 343 5.46 -28.97 2.35
CA ARG A 343 4.89 -28.63 1.03
C ARG A 343 4.87 -27.12 0.74
N LEU A 344 4.66 -26.30 1.78
CA LEU A 344 4.61 -24.84 1.68
C LEU A 344 5.98 -24.24 1.94
N ALA A 345 6.74 -24.78 2.91
CA ALA A 345 8.08 -24.30 3.24
C ALA A 345 9.08 -24.47 2.09
N ASN A 346 8.95 -25.55 1.31
CA ASN A 346 9.83 -25.86 0.18
C ASN A 346 9.21 -25.48 -1.17
N ALA A 347 8.07 -24.80 -1.19
CA ALA A 347 7.44 -24.36 -2.43
C ALA A 347 8.36 -23.37 -3.15
N SER A 348 8.43 -23.50 -4.48
CA SER A 348 9.07 -22.50 -5.34
C SER A 348 8.03 -21.90 -6.27
N PRO A 349 8.05 -20.58 -6.52
CA PRO A 349 7.09 -19.96 -7.41
C PRO A 349 7.14 -20.48 -8.85
N THR A 350 8.30 -21.03 -9.26
CA THR A 350 8.51 -21.56 -10.61
C THR A 350 8.02 -23.00 -10.80
N THR A 351 7.94 -23.79 -9.73
CA THR A 351 7.56 -25.22 -9.81
C THR A 351 6.23 -25.53 -9.13
N HIS A 352 5.74 -24.62 -8.27
CA HIS A 352 4.53 -24.80 -7.48
C HIS A 352 3.62 -23.55 -7.57
N GLU A 353 3.36 -23.06 -8.79
CA GLU A 353 2.59 -21.83 -9.02
C GLU A 353 1.24 -21.80 -8.27
N GLY A 354 0.53 -22.93 -8.23
CA GLY A 354 -0.75 -23.06 -7.52
C GLY A 354 -0.68 -22.83 -5.99
N LEU A 355 0.51 -22.86 -5.38
CA LEU A 355 0.72 -22.56 -3.95
C LEU A 355 0.99 -21.07 -3.68
N TYR A 356 1.06 -20.23 -4.72
CA TYR A 356 1.29 -18.78 -4.61
C TYR A 356 0.04 -17.95 -4.94
N GLY A 357 -1.12 -18.61 -5.11
CA GLY A 357 -2.40 -17.95 -5.36
C GLY A 357 -2.88 -17.07 -4.20
N ASP A 358 -3.59 -16.00 -4.55
CA ASP A 358 -4.25 -15.08 -3.61
C ASP A 358 -5.75 -15.40 -3.52
N HIS A 359 -6.08 -16.40 -2.72
CA HIS A 359 -7.46 -16.87 -2.52
C HIS A 359 -7.61 -17.58 -1.17
N THR A 360 -8.84 -17.66 -0.67
CA THR A 360 -9.16 -18.34 0.61
C THR A 360 -9.64 -19.79 0.45
N SER A 361 -9.66 -20.34 -0.76
CA SER A 361 -10.18 -21.69 -1.03
C SER A 361 -9.29 -22.82 -0.52
N GLN A 362 -7.97 -22.62 -0.47
CA GLN A 362 -6.99 -23.61 -0.02
C GLN A 362 -5.77 -22.93 0.62
N PRO A 363 -5.01 -23.63 1.50
CA PRO A 363 -3.81 -23.06 2.10
C PRO A 363 -2.71 -22.81 1.06
N THR A 364 -2.12 -21.62 1.09
CA THR A 364 -1.04 -21.16 0.20
C THR A 364 0.16 -20.66 1.01
N VAL A 365 1.27 -20.36 0.34
CA VAL A 365 2.42 -19.69 0.96
C VAL A 365 1.99 -18.34 1.53
N LEU A 366 1.19 -17.58 0.76
CA LEU A 366 0.63 -16.30 1.19
C LEU A 366 -0.31 -16.45 2.40
N SER A 367 -1.14 -17.50 2.46
CA SER A 367 -2.04 -17.73 3.59
C SER A 367 -1.28 -17.99 4.89
N SER A 368 -0.20 -18.77 4.82
CA SER A 368 0.66 -19.05 5.98
C SER A 368 1.36 -17.78 6.47
N TRP A 369 1.93 -17.01 5.54
CA TRP A 369 2.60 -15.76 5.84
C TRP A 369 1.64 -14.69 6.40
N ALA A 370 0.46 -14.52 5.79
CA ALA A 370 -0.54 -13.55 6.25
C ALA A 370 -1.02 -13.83 7.67
N ARG A 371 -1.21 -15.11 8.05
CA ARG A 371 -1.54 -15.48 9.43
C ARG A 371 -0.44 -15.08 10.41
N ILE A 372 0.82 -15.40 10.10
CA ILE A 372 1.98 -14.99 10.93
C ILE A 372 1.98 -13.47 11.11
N MET A 373 1.88 -12.72 10.01
CA MET A 373 1.91 -11.25 10.05
C MET A 373 0.74 -10.67 10.86
N LEU A 374 -0.49 -11.17 10.67
CA LEU A 374 -1.65 -10.72 11.44
C LEU A 374 -1.51 -11.04 12.93
N THR A 375 -0.97 -12.21 13.28
CA THR A 375 -0.66 -12.55 14.68
C THR A 375 0.40 -11.61 15.25
N MET A 376 1.45 -11.28 14.49
CA MET A 376 2.47 -10.32 14.92
C MET A 376 1.89 -8.93 15.15
N ILE A 377 1.04 -8.43 14.23
CA ILE A 377 0.35 -7.14 14.38
C ILE A 377 -0.55 -7.13 15.62
N LYS A 378 -1.28 -8.23 15.88
CA LYS A 378 -2.10 -8.37 17.10
C LYS A 378 -1.26 -8.24 18.36
N SER A 379 -0.12 -8.93 18.40
CA SER A 379 0.84 -8.86 19.52
C SER A 379 1.44 -7.46 19.68
N GLU A 380 1.77 -6.78 18.57
CA GLU A 380 2.28 -5.41 18.58
C GLU A 380 1.28 -4.44 19.20
N ILE A 381 0.00 -4.50 18.83
CA ILE A 381 -1.06 -3.68 19.45
C ILE A 381 -1.11 -3.91 20.97
N ALA A 382 -1.04 -5.16 21.41
CA ALA A 382 -1.05 -5.49 22.84
C ALA A 382 0.15 -4.87 23.59
N ILE A 383 1.33 -4.87 22.97
CA ILE A 383 2.55 -4.26 23.52
C ILE A 383 2.43 -2.74 23.55
N LEU A 384 1.94 -2.12 22.47
CA LEU A 384 1.84 -0.66 22.34
C LEU A 384 0.87 -0.03 23.35
N VAL A 385 -0.24 -0.71 23.65
CA VAL A 385 -1.17 -0.26 24.70
C VAL A 385 -0.52 -0.27 26.07
N HIS A 386 0.44 -1.16 26.30
CA HIS A 386 1.10 -1.35 27.59
C HIS A 386 2.22 -0.35 27.83
N HIS A 387 2.98 0.02 26.78
CA HIS A 387 4.17 0.87 26.88
C HIS A 387 3.96 2.19 27.66
N PRO A 388 2.85 2.95 27.47
CA PRO A 388 2.62 4.19 28.21
C PRO A 388 2.41 4.01 29.73
N PHE A 389 2.08 2.79 30.19
CA PHE A 389 1.69 2.50 31.58
C PHE A 389 2.75 1.75 32.37
N LEU A 390 3.88 1.37 31.76
CA LEU A 390 4.97 0.71 32.48
C LEU A 390 5.85 1.67 33.29
N GLY A 391 5.75 2.98 33.08
CA GLY A 391 6.68 3.95 33.66
C GLY A 391 8.13 3.72 33.22
N ARG A 392 9.05 4.61 33.61
CA ARG A 392 10.49 4.27 33.55
C ARG A 392 10.74 3.18 34.60
N ALA A 393 11.67 2.26 34.31
CA ALA A 393 12.00 1.08 35.13
C ALA A 393 12.18 1.37 36.63
N ASP A 394 12.51 2.62 37.00
CA ASP A 394 12.72 3.05 38.39
C ASP A 394 11.43 3.45 39.15
N SER A 395 10.24 3.36 38.53
CA SER A 395 8.97 3.91 39.10
C SER A 395 7.71 3.08 38.81
N ILE A 396 7.82 1.75 38.70
CA ILE A 396 6.66 0.89 38.40
C ILE A 396 5.64 0.95 39.55
N ASP A 397 4.47 1.54 39.29
CA ASP A 397 3.32 1.46 40.19
C ASP A 397 2.82 0.01 40.25
N LYS A 398 2.97 -0.62 41.43
CA LYS A 398 2.55 -2.00 41.70
C LYS A 398 1.06 -2.24 41.39
N GLN A 399 0.23 -1.20 41.42
CA GLN A 399 -1.19 -1.30 41.09
C GLN A 399 -1.45 -1.37 39.59
N GLN A 400 -0.64 -0.68 38.77
CA GLN A 400 -0.67 -0.80 37.30
C GLN A 400 -0.20 -2.19 36.85
N GLN A 401 0.87 -2.71 37.45
CA GLN A 401 1.40 -4.04 37.13
C GLN A 401 0.39 -5.17 37.47
N LYS A 402 -0.31 -5.09 38.61
CA LYS A 402 -1.38 -6.05 38.96
C LYS A 402 -2.55 -6.02 37.98
N ARG A 403 -2.92 -4.85 37.46
CA ARG A 403 -4.00 -4.70 36.47
C ARG A 403 -3.60 -5.31 35.13
N TRP A 404 -2.35 -5.14 34.73
CA TRP A 404 -1.81 -5.76 33.52
C TRP A 404 -1.83 -7.29 33.61
N ASN A 405 -1.32 -7.88 34.69
CA ASN A 405 -1.32 -9.34 34.82
C ASN A 405 -2.75 -9.91 34.69
N ARG A 406 -3.75 -9.22 35.25
CA ARG A 406 -5.16 -9.57 35.04
C ARG A 406 -5.61 -9.47 33.58
N TYR A 407 -5.17 -8.46 32.84
CA TYR A 407 -5.49 -8.33 31.42
C TYR A 407 -4.81 -9.42 30.58
N VAL A 408 -3.53 -9.72 30.83
CA VAL A 408 -2.81 -10.81 30.17
C VAL A 408 -3.52 -12.14 30.40
N ASP A 409 -3.83 -12.45 31.66
CA ASP A 409 -4.50 -13.71 32.05
C ASP A 409 -5.91 -13.85 31.44
N LEU A 410 -6.59 -12.73 31.18
CA LEU A 410 -7.95 -12.74 30.63
C LEU A 410 -8.00 -12.62 29.10
N HIS A 411 -6.93 -12.14 28.45
CA HIS A 411 -7.00 -11.70 27.04
C HIS A 411 -5.82 -12.10 26.15
N LEU A 412 -4.69 -12.55 26.70
CA LEU A 412 -3.52 -13.01 25.94
C LEU A 412 -3.08 -14.44 26.27
N GLY A 413 -3.63 -15.05 27.34
CA GLY A 413 -3.39 -16.43 27.76
C GLY A 413 -4.11 -17.49 26.92
#